data_AF-A0A1Z5K686-F1
#
_entry.id   AF-A0A1Z5K686-F1
#
_cell.length_a   1.000
_cell.length_b   1.000
_cell.length_c   1.000
_cell.angle_alpha   90.00
_cell.angle_beta   90.00
_cell.angle_gamma   90.00
#
_symmetry.space_group_name_H-M   'P 1'
#
loop_
_entity.id
_entity.type
_entity.pdbx_description
1 polymer ?
#
loop_
_entity_poly.entity_id
_entity_poly.type
_entity_poly.pdbx_seq_one_letter_code
_entity_poly.pdbx_strand_id
1 'polypeptide(L)'
;MNAPVVETHHPLRRLGSSFNIESFPLLPLFYQAPRQRHRWQEPQHLPHKQWGDIFFDLFYVAAAYNLGIVLQQDPTELLYFLGYFLPLQSLWMLQLLRDGRFLFATGTVWESALSTLRFLTVACAVLHIRPSPTDLFWFGVAIAMGLLWHGISCFEIMYCQRYCPENQMKRDEKEVEQEIMEEEEVDPKEEDKVDPSSSHHDRHPQRVVDLEPAAWDTAVTTLHIIGVPFGLVVAAVIYAGRQKFTNSRRRLESNEEEEDPVVMYLLLASSLWIILYHAVRQIMNDFIFQRDHKRSVVPINVEYAIHRYGEWIMLMLGETVLSLLIVDPVHHADYYITFFAGVLSIIMVEYLHFLSSPHDPDHHALRRNIYGAILHTTTMMFYSASLIVLGASYKMLLYELVYEHDDGYGESHPDRRSVLERVVFFQRTLAGASSPALDDTEYRQKRIAILFSGSMAIVWICLDILILAHHGWENLCAAWKESRSPVLVGMAQMGRWSLLIWFVSLPQYVTEPKLLSLLGVIGLLGQIVLQMIMYTLCPKNPVHKEEEEINRVLEYANARLRVIKSS
;
A
#
# COMPACT_ATOMS: atom_id res chain seq x y z
N MET A 1 35.00 10.65 -20.82
CA MET A 1 35.65 9.34 -20.62
C MET A 1 34.71 8.30 -21.17
N ASN A 2 35.01 7.76 -22.35
CA ASN A 2 34.14 6.83 -23.06
C ASN A 2 34.39 5.43 -22.48
N ALA A 3 33.44 4.91 -21.72
CA ALA A 3 33.46 3.51 -21.34
C ALA A 3 33.28 2.64 -22.60
N PRO A 4 34.08 1.58 -22.78
CA PRO A 4 33.92 0.68 -23.92
C PRO A 4 32.56 -0.02 -23.83
N VAL A 5 31.79 0.05 -24.91
CA VAL A 5 30.60 -0.78 -25.11
C VAL A 5 31.10 -2.21 -25.22
N VAL A 6 30.93 -2.99 -24.16
CA VAL A 6 31.18 -4.44 -24.18
C VAL A 6 30.02 -5.06 -24.97
N GLU A 7 30.29 -5.41 -26.24
CA GLU A 7 29.42 -6.30 -27.00
C GLU A 7 29.44 -7.68 -26.33
N THR A 8 28.44 -7.94 -25.49
CA THR A 8 28.19 -9.28 -24.98
C THR A 8 27.65 -10.12 -26.14
N HIS A 9 28.50 -10.97 -26.71
CA HIS A 9 28.09 -12.03 -27.62
C HIS A 9 27.13 -12.98 -26.90
N HIS A 10 25.82 -12.72 -27.01
CA HIS A 10 24.78 -13.60 -26.48
C HIS A 10 24.72 -14.90 -27.31
N PRO A 11 24.74 -16.09 -26.69
CA PRO A 11 24.63 -17.38 -27.38
C PRO A 11 23.24 -17.68 -27.99
N LEU A 12 22.30 -16.74 -27.94
CA LEU A 12 20.88 -16.92 -28.30
C LEU A 12 20.59 -17.05 -29.82
N ARG A 13 21.60 -17.26 -30.67
CA ARG A 13 21.44 -17.18 -32.14
C ARG A 13 21.39 -18.51 -32.88
N ARG A 14 21.41 -19.65 -32.20
CA ARG A 14 21.28 -20.96 -32.85
C ARG A 14 20.27 -21.83 -32.10
N LEU A 15 19.30 -22.33 -32.88
CA LEU A 15 18.28 -23.35 -32.59
C LEU A 15 16.91 -22.82 -32.10
N GLY A 16 15.91 -22.98 -32.98
CA GLY A 16 14.48 -22.72 -32.67
C GLY A 16 13.65 -22.07 -33.80
N SER A 17 13.74 -22.58 -35.04
CA SER A 17 13.10 -22.03 -36.24
C SER A 17 11.63 -22.47 -36.43
N SER A 18 10.67 -21.76 -35.83
CA SER A 18 9.28 -21.82 -36.37
C SER A 18 8.48 -20.52 -36.26
N PHE A 19 8.92 -19.53 -35.48
CA PHE A 19 8.39 -18.17 -35.55
C PHE A 19 9.54 -17.16 -35.62
N ASN A 20 9.96 -16.85 -36.84
CA ASN A 20 11.02 -15.86 -37.05
C ASN A 20 10.44 -14.46 -36.84
N ILE A 21 10.36 -14.01 -35.59
CA ILE A 21 9.88 -12.67 -35.20
C ILE A 21 10.67 -11.56 -35.90
N GLU A 22 11.90 -11.83 -36.36
CA GLU A 22 12.72 -10.90 -37.16
C GLU A 22 12.05 -10.50 -38.50
N SER A 23 11.04 -11.23 -38.97
CA SER A 23 10.28 -10.87 -40.18
C SER A 23 9.35 -9.66 -40.01
N PHE A 24 9.08 -9.22 -38.77
CA PHE A 24 8.27 -8.02 -38.49
C PHE A 24 9.10 -6.96 -37.76
N PRO A 25 9.90 -6.14 -38.48
CA PRO A 25 10.79 -5.15 -37.86
C PRO A 25 10.04 -4.09 -37.04
N LEU A 26 8.72 -3.94 -37.24
CA LEU A 26 7.88 -3.03 -36.47
C LEU A 26 7.36 -3.66 -35.17
N LEU A 27 7.32 -4.99 -35.04
CA LEU A 27 6.75 -5.64 -33.87
C LEU A 27 7.45 -5.22 -32.57
N PRO A 28 8.80 -5.15 -32.47
CA PRO A 28 9.49 -4.69 -31.27
C PRO A 28 9.21 -3.22 -30.92
N LEU A 29 8.88 -2.38 -31.91
CA LEU A 29 8.48 -0.99 -31.68
C LEU A 29 7.07 -0.91 -31.06
N PHE A 30 6.17 -1.80 -31.49
CA PHE A 30 4.79 -1.83 -31.00
C PHE A 30 4.67 -2.53 -29.65
N TYR A 31 5.32 -3.68 -29.48
CA TYR A 31 5.14 -4.56 -28.33
C TYR A 31 6.41 -5.34 -28.01
N GLN A 32 6.72 -5.41 -26.72
CA GLN A 32 7.74 -6.30 -26.20
C GLN A 32 7.20 -6.95 -24.93
N ALA A 33 7.30 -8.28 -24.88
CA ALA A 33 6.83 -9.06 -23.75
C ALA A 33 7.46 -8.58 -22.43
N PRO A 34 6.68 -8.47 -21.34
CA PRO A 34 7.21 -8.15 -20.02
C PRO A 34 8.27 -9.17 -19.61
N ARG A 35 9.40 -8.68 -19.12
CA ARG A 35 10.48 -9.52 -18.61
C ARG A 35 10.39 -9.61 -17.09
N GLN A 36 10.77 -10.73 -16.52
CA GLN A 36 10.92 -10.84 -15.07
C GLN A 36 12.01 -9.87 -14.59
N ARG A 37 11.72 -9.11 -13.53
CA ARG A 37 12.66 -8.09 -13.01
C ARG A 37 13.88 -8.71 -12.32
N HIS A 38 13.67 -9.77 -11.55
CA HIS A 38 14.74 -10.50 -10.86
C HIS A 38 14.27 -11.93 -10.56
N ARG A 39 15.22 -12.87 -10.41
CA ARG A 39 14.91 -14.25 -10.02
C ARG A 39 15.04 -14.44 -8.51
N TRP A 40 14.53 -15.58 -8.04
CA TRP A 40 14.77 -16.01 -6.66
C TRP A 40 16.27 -16.16 -6.41
N GLN A 41 16.73 -15.78 -5.22
CA GLN A 41 18.13 -15.84 -4.78
C GLN A 41 19.11 -14.91 -5.52
N GLU A 42 18.70 -14.24 -6.59
CA GLU A 42 19.51 -13.19 -7.20
C GLU A 42 19.51 -11.94 -6.31
N PRO A 43 20.63 -11.19 -6.26
CA PRO A 43 20.66 -9.90 -5.60
C PRO A 43 19.62 -8.97 -6.23
N GLN A 44 18.88 -8.25 -5.39
CA GLN A 44 17.92 -7.26 -5.85
C GLN A 44 18.68 -5.97 -6.18
N HIS A 45 18.31 -5.36 -7.30
CA HIS A 45 18.80 -4.04 -7.68
C HIS A 45 17.63 -3.08 -7.63
N LEU A 46 17.81 -1.97 -6.93
CA LEU A 46 16.86 -0.87 -6.93
C LEU A 46 16.75 -0.31 -8.36
N PRO A 47 15.56 -0.36 -8.98
CA PRO A 47 15.38 0.19 -10.31
C PRO A 47 15.42 1.70 -10.26
N HIS A 48 15.93 2.32 -11.32
CA HIS A 48 15.84 3.77 -11.47
C HIS A 48 14.37 4.20 -11.51
N LYS A 49 14.02 5.17 -10.65
CA LYS A 49 12.65 5.70 -10.58
C LYS A 49 12.30 6.40 -11.88
N GLN A 50 11.17 6.05 -12.48
CA GLN A 50 10.71 6.74 -13.67
C GLN A 50 9.96 8.01 -13.27
N TRP A 51 10.13 9.09 -14.01
CA TRP A 51 9.35 10.32 -13.81
C TRP A 51 7.84 10.09 -13.88
N GLY A 52 7.42 9.09 -14.66
CA GLY A 52 6.03 8.65 -14.74
C GLY A 52 5.48 8.17 -13.39
N ASP A 53 6.29 7.51 -12.56
CA ASP A 53 5.86 7.02 -11.24
C ASP A 53 5.58 8.20 -10.29
N ILE A 54 6.47 9.21 -10.30
CA ILE A 54 6.30 10.44 -9.52
C ILE A 54 5.05 11.20 -9.98
N PHE A 55 4.86 11.31 -11.29
CA PHE A 55 3.69 11.99 -11.84
C PHE A 55 2.39 11.27 -11.50
N PHE A 56 2.40 9.93 -11.54
CA PHE A 56 1.25 9.10 -11.16
C PHE A 56 0.86 9.29 -9.70
N ASP A 57 1.85 9.40 -8.81
CA ASP A 57 1.64 9.64 -7.39
C ASP A 57 0.90 10.96 -7.09
N LEU A 58 1.05 12.00 -7.94
CA LEU A 58 0.36 13.28 -7.76
C LEU A 58 -1.17 13.16 -7.84
N PHE A 59 -1.70 12.19 -8.60
CA PHE A 59 -3.14 11.94 -8.62
C PHE A 59 -3.64 11.45 -7.25
N TYR A 60 -2.82 10.67 -6.53
CA TYR A 60 -3.19 10.18 -5.21
C TYR A 60 -3.08 11.25 -4.13
N VAL A 61 -2.17 12.22 -4.28
CA VAL A 61 -2.17 13.44 -3.45
C VAL A 61 -3.46 14.23 -3.67
N ALA A 62 -3.84 14.47 -4.92
CA ALA A 62 -5.11 15.14 -5.24
C ALA A 62 -6.33 14.36 -4.74
N ALA A 63 -6.28 13.02 -4.77
CA ALA A 63 -7.32 12.18 -4.20
C ALA A 63 -7.41 12.35 -2.68
N ALA A 64 -6.29 12.28 -1.97
CA ALA A 64 -6.23 12.46 -0.52
C ALA A 64 -6.75 13.85 -0.11
N TYR A 65 -6.40 14.90 -0.85
CA TYR A 65 -6.95 16.24 -0.66
C TYR A 65 -8.49 16.28 -0.82
N ASN A 66 -9.01 15.75 -1.93
CA ASN A 66 -10.46 15.70 -2.19
C ASN A 66 -11.19 14.90 -1.11
N LEU A 67 -10.61 13.78 -0.67
CA LEU A 67 -11.14 12.95 0.41
C LEU A 67 -11.14 13.66 1.76
N GLY A 68 -10.13 14.48 2.04
CA GLY A 68 -10.10 15.35 3.21
C GLY A 68 -11.23 16.38 3.21
N ILE A 69 -11.66 16.85 2.02
CA ILE A 69 -12.83 17.73 1.87
C ILE A 69 -14.13 16.98 2.14
N VAL A 70 -14.29 15.76 1.61
CA VAL A 70 -15.46 14.89 1.88
C VAL A 70 -15.63 14.72 3.39
N LEU A 71 -14.55 14.35 4.11
CA LEU A 71 -14.60 14.20 5.57
C LEU A 71 -15.04 15.46 6.33
N GLN A 72 -14.77 16.66 5.80
CA GLN A 72 -15.17 17.95 6.40
C GLN A 72 -16.66 18.22 6.30
N GLN A 73 -17.36 17.64 5.33
CA GLN A 73 -18.78 17.90 5.11
C GLN A 73 -19.63 17.17 6.14
N ASP A 74 -19.42 15.85 6.31
CA ASP A 74 -20.05 15.08 7.37
C ASP A 74 -19.19 13.84 7.77
N PRO A 75 -18.78 13.63 9.02
CA PRO A 75 -18.22 12.36 9.52
C PRO A 75 -19.03 11.08 9.26
N THR A 76 -20.35 11.15 9.03
CA THR A 76 -21.07 9.95 8.54
C THR A 76 -20.55 9.51 7.17
N GLU A 77 -19.85 10.41 6.46
CA GLU A 77 -19.10 10.15 5.23
C GLU A 77 -17.80 9.40 5.45
N LEU A 78 -17.48 8.91 6.65
CA LEU A 78 -16.36 7.95 6.81
C LEU A 78 -16.57 6.72 5.90
N LEU A 79 -17.81 6.27 5.73
CA LEU A 79 -18.13 5.20 4.79
C LEU A 79 -17.84 5.62 3.33
N TYR A 80 -18.21 6.84 2.96
CA TYR A 80 -17.94 7.40 1.63
C TYR A 80 -16.43 7.54 1.38
N PHE A 81 -15.72 8.08 2.36
CA PHE A 81 -14.26 8.17 2.37
C PHE A 81 -13.61 6.80 2.12
N LEU A 82 -14.00 5.77 2.88
CA LEU A 82 -13.45 4.42 2.70
C LEU A 82 -13.84 3.81 1.34
N GLY A 83 -15.08 4.05 0.89
CA GLY A 83 -15.58 3.60 -0.41
C GLY A 83 -14.84 4.20 -1.60
N TYR A 84 -14.29 5.40 -1.46
CA TYR A 84 -13.42 6.04 -2.47
C TYR A 84 -11.94 5.68 -2.31
N PHE A 85 -11.43 5.70 -1.08
CA PHE A 85 -10.01 5.53 -0.79
C PHE A 85 -9.51 4.11 -1.08
N LEU A 86 -10.22 3.08 -0.59
CA LEU A 86 -9.75 1.69 -0.70
C LEU A 86 -9.65 1.18 -2.14
N PRO A 87 -10.59 1.48 -3.06
CA PRO A 87 -10.42 1.11 -4.47
C PRO A 87 -9.23 1.82 -5.13
N LEU A 88 -9.03 3.12 -4.86
CA LEU A 88 -7.90 3.87 -5.41
C LEU A 88 -6.57 3.31 -4.93
N GLN A 89 -6.45 3.09 -3.62
CA GLN A 89 -5.26 2.47 -3.06
C GLN A 89 -5.05 1.05 -3.60
N SER A 90 -6.11 0.29 -3.83
CA SER A 90 -6.01 -1.03 -4.47
C SER A 90 -5.41 -0.91 -5.87
N LEU A 91 -5.82 0.06 -6.69
CA LEU A 91 -5.21 0.29 -8.00
C LEU A 91 -3.72 0.64 -7.91
N TRP A 92 -3.34 1.49 -6.94
CA TRP A 92 -1.94 1.83 -6.69
C TRP A 92 -1.13 0.59 -6.29
N MET A 93 -1.68 -0.22 -5.39
CA MET A 93 -1.09 -1.48 -4.92
C MET A 93 -0.91 -2.49 -6.05
N LEU A 94 -1.91 -2.64 -6.91
CA LEU A 94 -1.85 -3.53 -8.07
C LEU A 94 -0.77 -3.09 -9.06
N GLN A 95 -0.60 -1.78 -9.27
CA GLN A 95 0.48 -1.21 -10.06
C GLN A 95 1.85 -1.49 -9.40
N LEU A 96 1.99 -1.27 -8.09
CA LEU A 96 3.21 -1.58 -7.33
C LEU A 96 3.62 -3.05 -7.49
N LEU A 97 2.67 -3.98 -7.32
CA LEU A 97 2.92 -5.42 -7.45
C LEU A 97 3.32 -5.80 -8.88
N ARG A 98 2.75 -5.13 -9.88
CA ARG A 98 3.09 -5.33 -11.29
C ARG A 98 4.53 -4.88 -11.56
N ASP A 99 4.85 -3.64 -11.21
CA ASP A 99 6.15 -3.06 -11.50
C ASP A 99 7.25 -3.71 -10.64
N GLY A 100 6.95 -4.11 -9.41
CA GLY A 100 7.90 -4.80 -8.54
C GLY A 100 8.31 -6.19 -9.05
N ARG A 101 7.54 -6.81 -9.94
CA ARG A 101 7.82 -8.15 -10.48
C ARG A 101 8.35 -8.13 -11.91
N PHE A 102 7.92 -7.17 -12.72
CA PHE A 102 8.18 -7.17 -14.15
C PHE A 102 8.87 -5.88 -14.63
N LEU A 103 9.68 -6.03 -15.66
CA LEU A 103 10.27 -4.96 -16.45
C LEU A 103 9.51 -4.90 -17.77
N PHE A 104 8.86 -3.77 -18.01
CA PHE A 104 8.22 -3.46 -19.28
C PHE A 104 9.22 -2.68 -20.13
N ALA A 105 9.26 -2.98 -21.42
CA ALA A 105 10.14 -2.26 -22.33
C ALA A 105 9.67 -0.82 -22.48
N THR A 106 10.46 0.11 -21.97
CA THR A 106 10.22 1.54 -22.15
C THR A 106 10.34 1.88 -23.63
N GLY A 107 9.41 2.69 -24.13
CA GLY A 107 9.39 3.14 -25.53
C GLY A 107 8.56 2.30 -26.50
N THR A 108 7.94 1.20 -26.05
CA THR A 108 6.94 0.50 -26.88
C THR A 108 5.63 1.29 -26.92
N VAL A 109 4.96 1.28 -28.08
CA VAL A 109 3.66 1.96 -28.24
C VAL A 109 2.61 1.36 -27.31
N TRP A 110 2.61 0.03 -27.13
CA TRP A 110 1.67 -0.67 -26.26
C TRP A 110 1.77 -0.25 -24.79
N GLU A 111 2.96 -0.29 -24.19
CA GLU A 111 3.11 0.07 -22.77
C GLU A 111 2.82 1.56 -22.54
N SER A 112 3.19 2.42 -23.50
CA SER A 112 2.88 3.85 -23.43
C SER A 112 1.37 4.12 -23.47
N ALA A 113 0.66 3.43 -24.38
CA ALA A 113 -0.80 3.53 -24.47
C ALA A 113 -1.48 3.00 -23.20
N LEU A 114 -1.07 1.83 -22.70
CA LEU A 114 -1.64 1.22 -21.51
C LEU A 114 -1.38 2.08 -20.26
N SER A 115 -0.18 2.63 -20.10
CA SER A 115 0.15 3.54 -19.00
C SER A 115 -0.68 4.83 -19.07
N THR A 116 -0.85 5.39 -20.27
CA THR A 116 -1.70 6.58 -20.48
C THR A 116 -3.16 6.29 -20.11
N LEU A 117 -3.70 5.14 -20.54
CA LEU A 117 -5.06 4.74 -20.20
C LEU A 117 -5.25 4.57 -18.69
N ARG A 118 -4.26 4.00 -17.98
CA ARG A 118 -4.32 3.90 -16.52
C ARG A 118 -4.28 5.27 -15.85
N PHE A 119 -3.44 6.19 -16.32
CA PHE A 119 -3.38 7.55 -15.78
C PHE A 119 -4.71 8.29 -15.98
N LEU A 120 -5.30 8.18 -17.18
CA LEU A 120 -6.62 8.76 -17.46
C LEU A 120 -7.72 8.16 -16.58
N THR A 121 -7.67 6.84 -16.35
CA THR A 121 -8.61 6.17 -15.45
C THR A 121 -8.49 6.68 -14.01
N VAL A 122 -7.28 6.75 -13.46
CA VAL A 122 -7.07 7.26 -12.10
C VAL A 122 -7.46 8.74 -12.02
N ALA A 123 -7.03 9.57 -12.97
CA ALA A 123 -7.42 10.98 -13.04
C ALA A 123 -8.95 11.16 -13.07
N CYS A 124 -9.66 10.34 -13.85
CA CYS A 124 -11.11 10.33 -13.91
C CYS A 124 -11.73 9.94 -12.56
N ALA A 125 -11.22 8.90 -11.89
CA ALA A 125 -11.68 8.54 -10.56
C ALA A 125 -11.48 9.69 -9.57
N VAL A 126 -10.28 10.31 -9.55
CA VAL A 126 -9.97 11.43 -8.63
C VAL A 126 -10.85 12.66 -8.88
N LEU A 127 -11.12 12.97 -10.15
CA LEU A 127 -11.99 14.10 -10.53
C LEU A 127 -13.42 13.96 -9.97
N HIS A 128 -13.89 12.72 -9.79
CA HIS A 128 -15.25 12.41 -9.33
C HIS A 128 -15.31 11.96 -7.86
N ILE A 129 -14.31 12.31 -7.03
CA ILE A 129 -14.41 12.15 -5.58
C ILE A 129 -15.29 13.28 -5.03
N ARG A 130 -16.60 13.04 -4.99
CA ARG A 130 -17.62 13.94 -4.41
C ARG A 130 -18.79 13.13 -3.86
N PRO A 131 -19.49 13.58 -2.82
CA PRO A 131 -20.72 12.94 -2.36
C PRO A 131 -21.88 13.33 -3.27
N SER A 132 -21.84 12.89 -4.53
CA SER A 132 -22.96 13.06 -5.46
C SER A 132 -23.21 11.73 -6.19
N PRO A 133 -24.49 11.33 -6.40
CA PRO A 133 -24.79 10.09 -7.12
C PRO A 133 -24.21 10.02 -8.54
N THR A 134 -24.07 11.19 -9.20
CA THR A 134 -23.50 11.26 -10.54
C THR A 134 -22.00 11.08 -10.53
N ASP A 135 -21.30 11.72 -9.59
CA ASP A 135 -19.86 11.58 -9.45
C ASP A 135 -19.51 10.15 -9.03
N LEU A 136 -20.29 9.59 -8.10
CA LEU A 136 -20.14 8.22 -7.67
C LEU A 136 -20.29 7.20 -8.82
N PHE A 137 -21.25 7.41 -9.72
CA PHE A 137 -21.38 6.58 -10.92
C PHE A 137 -20.09 6.59 -11.76
N TRP A 138 -19.56 7.78 -12.06
CA TRP A 138 -18.35 7.93 -12.87
C TRP A 138 -17.10 7.42 -12.16
N PHE A 139 -17.01 7.61 -10.85
CA PHE A 139 -15.99 7.00 -10.02
C PHE A 139 -16.01 5.47 -10.15
N GLY A 140 -17.19 4.85 -9.98
CA GLY A 140 -17.35 3.40 -10.13
C GLY A 140 -16.95 2.90 -11.52
N VAL A 141 -17.32 3.63 -12.59
CA VAL A 141 -16.90 3.31 -13.97
C VAL A 141 -15.38 3.37 -14.08
N ALA A 142 -14.74 4.41 -13.55
CA ALA A 142 -13.29 4.54 -13.58
C ALA A 142 -12.61 3.39 -12.83
N ILE A 143 -13.09 3.01 -11.63
CA ILE A 143 -12.55 1.86 -10.89
C ILE A 143 -12.71 0.56 -11.68
N ALA A 144 -13.88 0.32 -12.30
CA ALA A 144 -14.10 -0.86 -13.13
C ALA A 144 -13.12 -0.93 -14.30
N MET A 145 -12.89 0.20 -14.98
CA MET A 145 -11.90 0.30 -16.06
C MET A 145 -10.47 0.06 -15.55
N GLY A 146 -10.13 0.55 -14.35
CA GLY A 146 -8.82 0.33 -13.74
C GLY A 146 -8.55 -1.14 -13.45
N LEU A 147 -9.55 -1.83 -12.90
CA LEU A 147 -9.51 -3.28 -12.68
C LEU A 147 -9.42 -4.06 -14.00
N LEU A 148 -10.14 -3.62 -15.05
CA LEU A 148 -10.05 -4.22 -16.38
C LEU A 148 -8.64 -4.10 -16.96
N TRP A 149 -8.02 -2.92 -16.88
CA TRP A 149 -6.64 -2.69 -17.33
C TRP A 149 -5.64 -3.56 -16.59
N HIS A 150 -5.84 -3.74 -15.28
CA HIS A 150 -5.04 -4.67 -14.51
C HIS A 150 -5.25 -6.12 -14.96
N GLY A 151 -6.49 -6.51 -15.25
CA GLY A 151 -6.86 -7.80 -15.84
C GLY A 151 -6.10 -8.12 -17.12
N ILE A 152 -6.07 -7.16 -18.04
CA ILE A 152 -5.34 -7.30 -19.30
C ILE A 152 -3.84 -7.50 -19.04
N SER A 153 -3.25 -6.73 -18.12
CA SER A 153 -1.82 -6.88 -17.79
C SER A 153 -1.49 -8.21 -17.11
N CYS A 154 -2.36 -8.70 -16.24
CA CYS A 154 -2.17 -10.02 -15.64
C CYS A 154 -2.27 -11.12 -16.69
N PHE A 155 -3.22 -11.01 -17.64
CA PHE A 155 -3.32 -11.93 -18.77
C PHE A 155 -2.07 -11.90 -19.65
N GLU A 156 -1.53 -10.70 -19.92
CA GLU A 156 -0.28 -10.52 -20.68
C GLU A 156 0.91 -11.19 -19.98
N ILE A 157 1.09 -10.95 -18.68
CA ILE A 157 2.12 -11.58 -17.86
C ILE A 157 2.01 -13.10 -17.92
N MET A 158 0.79 -13.61 -17.75
CA MET A 158 0.49 -15.02 -17.78
C MET A 158 0.80 -15.68 -19.13
N TYR A 159 0.39 -15.01 -20.20
CA TYR A 159 0.70 -15.43 -21.56
C TYR A 159 2.21 -15.49 -21.76
N CYS A 160 2.92 -14.43 -21.37
CA CYS A 160 4.38 -14.37 -21.52
C CYS A 160 5.07 -15.45 -20.67
N GLN A 161 4.66 -15.69 -19.43
CA GLN A 161 5.21 -16.76 -18.60
C GLN A 161 5.04 -18.16 -19.22
N ARG A 162 3.90 -18.42 -19.86
CA ARG A 162 3.61 -19.70 -20.51
C ARG A 162 4.43 -19.92 -21.78
N TYR A 163 4.70 -18.85 -22.53
CA TYR A 163 5.31 -18.94 -23.87
C TYR A 163 6.74 -18.39 -23.94
N CYS A 164 7.36 -17.95 -22.83
CA CYS A 164 8.74 -17.44 -22.85
C CYS A 164 9.75 -18.60 -22.98
N PRO A 165 10.54 -18.67 -24.07
CA PRO A 165 11.44 -19.79 -24.37
C PRO A 165 12.55 -19.99 -23.33
N GLU A 166 12.92 -18.95 -22.59
CA GLU A 166 14.02 -19.01 -21.61
C GLU A 166 13.71 -19.93 -20.41
N ASN A 167 12.43 -20.11 -20.08
CA ASN A 167 11.99 -21.11 -19.10
C ASN A 167 11.94 -22.52 -19.70
N GLN A 168 11.83 -22.64 -21.03
CA GLN A 168 11.93 -23.92 -21.75
C GLN A 168 13.41 -24.32 -21.92
N MET A 169 14.32 -23.39 -22.19
CA MET A 169 15.75 -23.70 -22.38
C MET A 169 16.42 -24.29 -21.14
N LYS A 170 16.10 -23.82 -19.92
CA LYS A 170 16.61 -24.46 -18.70
C LYS A 170 15.95 -25.79 -18.37
N ARG A 171 14.76 -26.03 -18.92
CA ARG A 171 14.11 -27.34 -18.86
C ARG A 171 14.89 -28.31 -19.72
N ASP A 172 15.22 -27.90 -20.94
CA ASP A 172 16.02 -28.68 -21.87
C ASP A 172 17.45 -28.89 -21.33
N GLU A 173 18.12 -27.88 -20.75
CA GLU A 173 19.46 -28.07 -20.14
C GLU A 173 19.43 -29.04 -18.96
N LYS A 174 18.41 -28.99 -18.09
CA LYS A 174 18.31 -29.93 -16.96
C LYS A 174 17.88 -31.33 -17.38
N GLU A 175 16.97 -31.45 -18.35
CA GLU A 175 16.59 -32.73 -18.93
C GLU A 175 17.80 -33.35 -19.64
N VAL A 176 18.62 -32.54 -20.34
CA VAL A 176 19.88 -32.98 -20.95
C VAL A 176 20.95 -33.34 -19.91
N GLU A 177 21.16 -32.54 -18.85
CA GLU A 177 22.10 -32.89 -17.77
C GLU A 177 21.67 -34.17 -17.04
N GLN A 178 20.36 -34.39 -16.88
CA GLN A 178 19.80 -35.57 -16.24
C GLN A 178 19.87 -36.80 -17.15
N GLU A 179 19.63 -36.66 -18.46
CA GLU A 179 19.86 -37.72 -19.45
C GLU A 179 21.35 -38.09 -19.54
N ILE A 180 22.27 -37.11 -19.54
CA ILE A 180 23.72 -37.37 -19.56
C ILE A 180 24.16 -38.13 -18.29
N MET A 181 23.64 -37.76 -17.13
CA MET A 181 23.92 -38.49 -15.88
C MET A 181 23.35 -39.91 -15.87
N GLU A 182 22.16 -40.13 -16.44
CA GLU A 182 21.57 -41.47 -16.55
C GLU A 182 22.29 -42.35 -17.58
N GLU A 183 22.85 -41.78 -18.65
CA GLU A 183 23.66 -42.52 -19.63
C GLU A 183 25.07 -42.86 -19.10
N GLU A 184 25.68 -42.03 -18.26
CA GLU A 184 27.00 -42.31 -17.66
C GLU A 184 26.96 -43.38 -16.55
N GLU A 185 25.79 -43.71 -15.98
CA GLU A 185 25.66 -44.74 -14.92
C GLU A 185 25.47 -46.18 -15.49
N VAL A 186 25.56 -46.37 -16.81
CA VAL A 186 25.57 -47.70 -17.44
C VAL A 186 27.00 -48.25 -17.49
N ASP A 187 27.40 -48.90 -16.40
CA ASP A 187 28.71 -49.52 -16.24
C ASP A 187 28.89 -50.74 -17.19
N PRO A 188 29.90 -50.73 -18.08
CA PRO A 188 30.20 -51.89 -18.91
C PRO A 188 31.09 -52.87 -18.12
N LYS A 189 30.46 -53.80 -17.39
CA LYS A 189 30.75 -55.26 -17.40
C LYS A 189 30.28 -55.99 -16.15
N GLU A 190 29.46 -57.00 -16.43
CA GLU A 190 29.36 -58.26 -15.70
C GLU A 190 30.75 -58.89 -15.45
N GLU A 191 31.03 -59.26 -14.20
CA GLU A 191 31.49 -60.59 -13.73
C GLU A 191 32.31 -60.44 -12.44
N ASP A 192 31.69 -60.66 -11.27
CA ASP A 192 31.84 -61.90 -10.48
C ASP A 192 31.46 -61.70 -8.99
N LYS A 193 30.62 -62.64 -8.52
CA LYS A 193 30.44 -63.14 -7.14
C LYS A 193 29.78 -62.30 -6.04
N VAL A 194 28.52 -62.69 -5.78
CA VAL A 194 27.91 -63.13 -4.50
C VAL A 194 28.08 -62.22 -3.28
N ASP A 195 26.96 -61.59 -2.88
CA ASP A 195 26.46 -61.72 -1.49
C ASP A 195 24.94 -61.43 -1.41
N PRO A 196 24.12 -62.31 -0.79
CA PRO A 196 22.69 -62.09 -0.63
C PRO A 196 22.39 -61.54 0.77
N SER A 197 22.24 -60.22 0.92
CA SER A 197 21.44 -59.64 2.00
C SER A 197 20.78 -58.34 1.56
N SER A 198 19.60 -58.52 0.98
CA SER A 198 18.72 -57.51 0.43
C SER A 198 18.09 -56.63 1.50
N SER A 199 18.41 -55.33 1.51
CA SER A 199 17.49 -54.27 1.92
C SER A 199 17.09 -53.47 0.68
N HIS A 200 16.04 -53.94 0.01
CA HIS A 200 15.37 -53.24 -1.08
C HIS A 200 14.91 -51.86 -0.58
N HIS A 201 15.67 -50.81 -0.91
CA HIS A 201 15.16 -49.45 -0.94
C HIS A 201 14.74 -49.18 -2.39
N ASP A 202 13.48 -49.49 -2.67
CA ASP A 202 12.80 -49.16 -3.93
C ASP A 202 12.90 -47.64 -4.15
N ARG A 203 13.87 -47.21 -4.95
CA ARG A 203 13.89 -45.88 -5.54
C ARG A 203 12.84 -45.88 -6.64
N HIS A 204 11.61 -45.52 -6.26
CA HIS A 204 10.59 -45.22 -7.24
C HIS A 204 11.10 -44.10 -8.16
N PRO A 205 11.06 -44.28 -9.49
CA PRO A 205 11.39 -43.22 -10.43
C PRO A 205 10.49 -42.03 -10.11
N GLN A 206 11.09 -40.88 -9.79
CA GLN A 206 10.38 -39.63 -9.63
C GLN A 206 9.71 -39.32 -10.96
N ARG A 207 8.41 -39.68 -11.07
CA ARG A 207 7.56 -39.26 -12.18
C ARG A 207 7.73 -37.76 -12.34
N VAL A 208 8.16 -37.36 -13.53
CA VAL A 208 8.02 -35.98 -14.03
C VAL A 208 6.54 -35.65 -13.93
N VAL A 209 6.16 -34.96 -12.86
CA VAL A 209 4.79 -34.49 -12.67
C VAL A 209 4.58 -33.37 -13.68
N ASP A 210 3.71 -33.61 -14.66
CA ASP A 210 3.32 -32.64 -15.66
C ASP A 210 2.96 -31.30 -15.02
N LEU A 211 3.72 -30.25 -15.34
CA LEU A 211 3.58 -28.89 -14.80
C LEU A 211 2.38 -28.11 -15.38
N GLU A 212 1.56 -28.74 -16.22
CA GLU A 212 0.34 -28.16 -16.79
C GLU A 212 -0.66 -27.54 -15.75
N PRO A 213 -0.82 -28.09 -14.53
CA PRO A 213 -1.78 -27.54 -13.55
C PRO A 213 -1.44 -26.13 -13.05
N ALA A 214 -0.16 -25.75 -12.99
CA ALA A 214 0.26 -24.50 -12.32
C ALA A 214 -0.10 -23.23 -13.10
N ALA A 215 -0.08 -23.29 -14.43
CA ALA A 215 -0.49 -22.18 -15.29
C ALA A 215 -2.01 -21.98 -15.26
N TRP A 216 -2.77 -23.08 -15.21
CA TRP A 216 -4.23 -23.06 -15.07
C TRP A 216 -4.66 -22.50 -13.73
N ASP A 217 -4.03 -22.94 -12.64
CA ASP A 217 -4.27 -22.39 -11.31
C ASP A 217 -4.04 -20.87 -11.33
N THR A 218 -2.93 -20.39 -11.90
CA THR A 218 -2.64 -18.95 -11.99
C THR A 218 -3.70 -18.18 -12.80
N ALA A 219 -4.28 -18.80 -13.84
CA ALA A 219 -5.28 -18.19 -14.72
C ALA A 219 -6.61 -18.03 -14.03
N VAL A 220 -7.08 -19.13 -13.44
CA VAL A 220 -8.30 -19.18 -12.64
C VAL A 220 -8.18 -18.21 -11.49
N THR A 221 -7.03 -18.15 -10.83
CA THR A 221 -6.83 -17.26 -9.70
C THR A 221 -6.83 -15.79 -10.12
N THR A 222 -6.18 -15.44 -11.23
CA THR A 222 -6.22 -14.09 -11.81
C THR A 222 -7.65 -13.70 -12.18
N LEU A 223 -8.40 -14.61 -12.79
CA LEU A 223 -9.80 -14.38 -13.16
C LEU A 223 -10.69 -14.13 -11.93
N HIS A 224 -10.44 -14.77 -10.79
CA HIS A 224 -11.21 -14.54 -9.57
C HIS A 224 -10.77 -13.28 -8.81
N ILE A 225 -9.47 -12.96 -8.78
CA ILE A 225 -8.95 -11.70 -8.20
C ILE A 225 -9.61 -10.51 -8.87
N ILE A 226 -9.81 -10.59 -10.18
CA ILE A 226 -10.19 -9.43 -10.98
C ILE A 226 -11.68 -9.49 -11.29
N GLY A 227 -12.19 -10.66 -11.67
CA GLY A 227 -13.56 -10.86 -12.10
C GLY A 227 -14.61 -10.62 -11.00
N VAL A 228 -14.35 -11.01 -9.75
CA VAL A 228 -15.33 -10.78 -8.66
C VAL A 228 -15.38 -9.31 -8.24
N PRO A 229 -14.26 -8.62 -7.94
CA PRO A 229 -14.27 -7.18 -7.72
C PRO A 229 -14.82 -6.41 -8.90
N PHE A 230 -14.45 -6.77 -10.13
CA PHE A 230 -14.99 -6.15 -11.34
C PHE A 230 -16.51 -6.33 -11.40
N GLY A 231 -17.02 -7.54 -11.16
CA GLY A 231 -18.46 -7.81 -11.11
C GLY A 231 -19.18 -7.00 -10.03
N LEU A 232 -18.61 -6.88 -8.83
CA LEU A 232 -19.15 -6.05 -7.74
C LEU A 232 -19.16 -4.57 -8.08
N VAL A 233 -18.07 -4.05 -8.68
CA VAL A 233 -18.00 -2.65 -9.11
C VAL A 233 -18.98 -2.39 -10.27
N VAL A 234 -19.11 -3.31 -11.23
CA VAL A 234 -20.11 -3.21 -12.30
C VAL A 234 -21.53 -3.22 -11.73
N ALA A 235 -21.81 -4.06 -10.74
CA ALA A 235 -23.10 -4.05 -10.03
C ALA A 235 -23.32 -2.70 -9.32
N ALA A 236 -22.29 -2.14 -8.68
CA ALA A 236 -22.34 -0.81 -8.06
C ALA A 236 -22.65 0.28 -9.08
N VAL A 237 -22.01 0.24 -10.25
CA VAL A 237 -22.25 1.17 -11.37
C VAL A 237 -23.67 1.06 -11.91
N ILE A 238 -24.16 -0.16 -12.14
CA ILE A 238 -25.54 -0.39 -12.60
C ILE A 238 -26.54 0.13 -11.56
N TYR A 239 -26.29 -0.13 -10.28
CA TYR A 239 -27.13 0.34 -9.18
C TYR A 239 -27.13 1.87 -9.09
N ALA A 240 -25.96 2.50 -9.09
CA ALA A 240 -25.79 3.95 -9.07
C ALA A 240 -26.47 4.61 -10.28
N GLY A 241 -26.33 4.01 -11.47
CA GLY A 241 -27.01 4.45 -12.67
C GLY A 241 -28.53 4.39 -12.52
N ARG A 242 -29.07 3.29 -12.00
CA ARG A 242 -30.51 3.14 -11.73
C ARG A 242 -31.01 4.17 -10.72
N GLN A 243 -30.30 4.34 -9.61
CA GLN A 243 -30.58 5.36 -8.58
C GLN A 243 -30.61 6.77 -9.17
N LYS A 244 -29.64 7.12 -10.02
CA LYS A 244 -29.61 8.41 -10.73
C LYS A 244 -30.86 8.64 -11.55
N PHE A 245 -31.33 7.64 -12.30
CA PHE A 245 -32.56 7.75 -13.09
C PHE A 245 -33.82 7.84 -12.22
N THR A 246 -33.91 7.06 -11.14
CA THR A 246 -35.07 7.09 -10.23
C THR A 246 -35.12 8.37 -9.42
N ASN A 247 -33.98 8.87 -8.94
CA ASN A 247 -33.90 10.11 -8.18
C ASN A 247 -34.17 11.33 -9.06
N SER A 248 -33.73 11.32 -10.33
CA SER A 248 -34.12 12.37 -11.29
C SER A 248 -35.64 12.45 -11.48
N ARG A 249 -36.34 11.30 -11.38
CA ARG A 249 -37.80 11.24 -11.43
C ARG A 249 -38.45 11.66 -10.11
N ARG A 250 -37.95 11.19 -8.97
CA ARG A 250 -38.47 11.55 -7.63
C ARG A 250 -38.21 13.01 -7.26
N ARG A 251 -37.11 13.62 -7.69
CA ARG A 251 -36.84 15.07 -7.51
C ARG A 251 -37.92 15.95 -8.15
N LEU A 252 -38.64 15.45 -9.17
CA LEU A 252 -39.78 16.15 -9.74
C LEU A 252 -41.06 16.00 -8.90
N GLU A 253 -41.11 15.01 -7.99
CA GLU A 253 -42.31 14.59 -7.27
C GLU A 253 -42.22 14.85 -5.75
N SER A 254 -41.03 14.87 -5.14
CA SER A 254 -40.82 15.04 -3.70
C SER A 254 -39.54 15.84 -3.40
N ASN A 255 -39.61 16.77 -2.43
CA ASN A 255 -38.48 17.60 -2.00
C ASN A 255 -37.47 16.88 -1.06
N GLU A 256 -37.66 15.61 -0.75
CA GLU A 256 -36.76 14.85 0.13
C GLU A 256 -35.84 13.94 -0.68
N GLU A 257 -34.54 14.19 -0.57
CA GLU A 257 -33.48 13.33 -1.10
C GLU A 257 -33.02 12.38 0.00
N GLU A 258 -33.53 11.15 -0.02
CA GLU A 258 -32.94 10.07 0.77
C GLU A 258 -31.82 9.42 -0.07
N GLU A 259 -30.57 9.60 0.36
CA GLU A 259 -29.43 8.95 -0.26
C GLU A 259 -29.34 7.49 0.17
N ASP A 260 -29.26 6.58 -0.80
CA ASP A 260 -29.13 5.15 -0.54
C ASP A 260 -27.64 4.72 -0.53
N PRO A 261 -27.07 4.32 0.61
CA PRO A 261 -25.65 3.99 0.75
C PRO A 261 -25.24 2.67 0.08
N VAL A 262 -26.15 1.95 -0.59
CA VAL A 262 -25.87 0.65 -1.24
C VAL A 262 -24.67 0.71 -2.20
N VAL A 263 -24.49 1.79 -2.96
CA VAL A 263 -23.34 1.91 -3.87
C VAL A 263 -22.02 1.93 -3.11
N MET A 264 -21.96 2.64 -1.97
CA MET A 264 -20.78 2.66 -1.12
C MET A 264 -20.48 1.29 -0.52
N TYR A 265 -21.51 0.58 -0.07
CA TYR A 265 -21.32 -0.79 0.42
C TYR A 265 -20.78 -1.72 -0.66
N LEU A 266 -21.18 -1.57 -1.92
CA LEU A 266 -20.66 -2.37 -3.03
C LEU A 266 -19.19 -2.04 -3.37
N LEU A 267 -18.81 -0.76 -3.32
CA LEU A 267 -17.40 -0.35 -3.51
C LEU A 267 -16.49 -0.78 -2.35
N LEU A 268 -17.01 -0.69 -1.12
CA LEU A 268 -16.33 -1.20 0.06
C LEU A 268 -16.18 -2.72 -0.03
N ALA A 269 -17.26 -3.43 -0.38
CA ALA A 269 -17.25 -4.87 -0.56
C ALA A 269 -16.28 -5.32 -1.67
N SER A 270 -16.15 -4.58 -2.77
CA SER A 270 -15.20 -4.92 -3.84
C SER A 270 -13.75 -4.78 -3.37
N SER A 271 -13.45 -3.73 -2.60
CA SER A 271 -12.10 -3.51 -2.04
C SER A 271 -11.76 -4.53 -0.96
N LEU A 272 -12.70 -4.80 -0.04
CA LEU A 272 -12.57 -5.83 0.97
C LEU A 272 -12.47 -7.22 0.35
N TRP A 273 -13.15 -7.48 -0.78
CA TRP A 273 -13.01 -8.72 -1.52
C TRP A 273 -11.59 -8.90 -2.05
N ILE A 274 -10.94 -7.85 -2.60
CA ILE A 274 -9.55 -7.95 -3.06
C ILE A 274 -8.65 -8.40 -1.90
N ILE A 275 -8.79 -7.77 -0.73
CA ILE A 275 -8.03 -8.11 0.49
C ILE A 275 -8.32 -9.54 0.93
N LEU A 276 -9.60 -9.88 1.10
CA LEU A 276 -10.05 -11.19 1.55
C LEU A 276 -9.60 -12.30 0.59
N TYR A 277 -9.72 -12.06 -0.71
CA TYR A 277 -9.32 -12.99 -1.73
C TYR A 277 -7.81 -13.25 -1.68
N HIS A 278 -7.00 -12.19 -1.56
CA HIS A 278 -5.55 -12.37 -1.41
C HIS A 278 -5.22 -13.16 -0.14
N ALA A 279 -5.89 -12.88 0.99
CA ALA A 279 -5.69 -13.66 2.21
C ALA A 279 -6.07 -15.14 2.03
N VAL A 280 -7.28 -15.41 1.52
CA VAL A 280 -7.81 -16.78 1.33
C VAL A 280 -6.98 -17.57 0.34
N ARG A 281 -6.63 -17.00 -0.82
CA ARG A 281 -5.77 -17.66 -1.82
C ARG A 281 -4.46 -18.13 -1.19
N GLN A 282 -3.83 -17.26 -0.40
CA GLN A 282 -2.52 -17.58 0.18
C GLN A 282 -2.64 -18.64 1.27
N ILE A 283 -3.67 -18.56 2.11
CA ILE A 283 -4.00 -19.62 3.07
C ILE A 283 -4.23 -20.96 2.33
N MET A 284 -4.99 -20.96 1.24
CA MET A 284 -5.23 -22.17 0.46
C MET A 284 -3.95 -22.73 -0.17
N ASN A 285 -3.10 -21.88 -0.73
CA ASN A 285 -1.82 -22.30 -1.31
C ASN A 285 -0.91 -22.97 -0.27
N ASP A 286 -0.84 -22.39 0.93
CA ASP A 286 0.01 -22.89 2.01
C ASP A 286 -0.54 -24.18 2.62
N PHE A 287 -1.84 -24.24 2.92
CA PHE A 287 -2.44 -25.40 3.60
C PHE A 287 -2.72 -26.57 2.68
N ILE A 288 -3.24 -26.32 1.48
CA ILE A 288 -3.78 -27.37 0.62
C ILE A 288 -2.70 -27.92 -0.30
N PHE A 289 -1.88 -27.04 -0.88
CA PHE A 289 -1.00 -27.47 -1.95
C PHE A 289 0.41 -27.82 -1.47
N GLN A 290 0.88 -27.30 -0.32
CA GLN A 290 2.28 -27.43 0.15
C GLN A 290 3.31 -27.31 -0.99
N ARG A 291 2.95 -26.58 -2.05
CA ARG A 291 3.75 -26.52 -3.27
C ARG A 291 4.90 -25.56 -3.01
N ASP A 292 6.03 -25.87 -3.62
CA ASP A 292 7.19 -25.01 -3.67
C ASP A 292 6.81 -23.70 -4.41
N HIS A 293 6.28 -22.72 -3.68
CA HIS A 293 5.72 -21.46 -4.19
C HIS A 293 6.71 -20.69 -5.07
N LYS A 294 8.01 -20.93 -4.87
CA LYS A 294 9.09 -20.36 -5.68
C LYS A 294 9.02 -20.78 -7.14
N ARG A 295 8.40 -21.94 -7.44
CA ARG A 295 8.24 -22.44 -8.81
C ARG A 295 7.07 -21.81 -9.57
N SER A 296 6.04 -21.35 -8.86
CA SER A 296 4.81 -20.83 -9.47
C SER A 296 4.69 -19.30 -9.40
N VAL A 297 5.49 -18.63 -8.57
CA VAL A 297 5.38 -17.19 -8.33
C VAL A 297 6.67 -16.48 -8.68
N VAL A 298 6.55 -15.39 -9.46
CA VAL A 298 7.63 -14.45 -9.69
C VAL A 298 7.85 -13.63 -8.42
N PRO A 299 9.08 -13.59 -7.87
CA PRO A 299 9.36 -12.85 -6.67
C PRO A 299 9.11 -11.36 -6.90
N ILE A 300 8.65 -10.67 -5.86
CA ILE A 300 8.57 -9.20 -5.85
C ILE A 300 9.93 -8.64 -5.44
N ASN A 301 10.38 -7.58 -6.11
CA ASN A 301 11.58 -6.86 -5.71
C ASN A 301 11.21 -6.11 -4.42
N VAL A 302 11.68 -6.63 -3.30
CA VAL A 302 11.31 -6.18 -1.96
C VAL A 302 11.90 -4.82 -1.70
N GLU A 303 13.15 -4.59 -2.11
CA GLU A 303 13.81 -3.27 -2.01
C GLU A 303 13.00 -2.19 -2.73
N TYR A 304 12.56 -2.45 -3.98
CA TYR A 304 11.67 -1.55 -4.70
C TYR A 304 10.33 -1.34 -3.99
N ALA A 305 9.74 -2.41 -3.46
CA ALA A 305 8.46 -2.31 -2.77
C ALA A 305 8.56 -1.46 -1.50
N ILE A 306 9.59 -1.66 -0.67
CA ILE A 306 9.87 -0.87 0.54
C ILE A 306 9.99 0.60 0.18
N HIS A 307 10.78 0.91 -0.84
CA HIS A 307 10.97 2.28 -1.30
C HIS A 307 9.64 2.94 -1.72
N ARG A 308 8.84 2.24 -2.53
CA ARG A 308 7.54 2.76 -2.98
C ARG A 308 6.51 2.89 -1.86
N TYR A 309 6.52 2.00 -0.87
CA TYR A 309 5.68 2.14 0.33
C TYR A 309 6.10 3.34 1.17
N GLY A 310 7.40 3.57 1.37
CA GLY A 310 7.91 4.74 2.06
C GLY A 310 7.48 6.03 1.35
N GLU A 311 7.63 6.09 0.03
CA GLU A 311 7.15 7.22 -0.78
C GLU A 311 5.65 7.44 -0.65
N TRP A 312 4.85 6.38 -0.71
CA TRP A 312 3.40 6.46 -0.52
C TRP A 312 3.03 7.06 0.84
N ILE A 313 3.68 6.63 1.93
CA ILE A 313 3.42 7.18 3.26
C ILE A 313 3.87 8.63 3.35
N MET A 314 5.00 9.00 2.76
CA MET A 314 5.44 10.40 2.70
C MET A 314 4.43 11.29 1.96
N LEU A 315 3.75 10.78 0.93
CA LEU A 315 2.68 11.51 0.24
C LEU A 315 1.47 11.73 1.16
N MET A 316 1.06 10.69 1.90
CA MET A 316 -0.06 10.81 2.84
C MET A 316 0.25 11.80 3.98
N LEU A 317 1.47 11.71 4.55
CA LEU A 317 1.95 12.66 5.57
C LEU A 317 2.07 14.08 5.00
N GLY A 318 2.60 14.22 3.78
CA GLY A 318 2.71 15.50 3.08
C GLY A 318 1.36 16.17 2.87
N GLU A 319 0.34 15.41 2.46
CA GLU A 319 -1.03 15.91 2.35
C GLU A 319 -1.60 16.36 3.71
N THR A 320 -1.33 15.60 4.77
CA THR A 320 -1.71 15.98 6.14
C THR A 320 -1.06 17.30 6.57
N VAL A 321 0.20 17.56 6.19
CA VAL A 321 0.86 18.87 6.41
C VAL A 321 0.26 19.97 5.54
N LEU A 322 0.01 19.70 4.25
CA LEU A 322 -0.62 20.68 3.34
C LEU A 322 -2.01 21.09 3.84
N SER A 323 -2.78 20.14 4.35
CA SER A 323 -4.10 20.38 4.95
C SER A 323 -4.05 21.38 6.12
N LEU A 324 -2.98 21.38 6.92
CA LEU A 324 -2.75 22.39 7.97
C LEU A 324 -2.41 23.76 7.38
N LEU A 325 -1.58 23.80 6.33
CA LEU A 325 -1.06 25.03 5.72
C LEU A 325 -2.11 25.79 4.89
N ILE A 326 -3.16 25.12 4.44
CA ILE A 326 -4.23 25.72 3.65
C ILE A 326 -5.20 26.55 4.50
N VAL A 327 -5.25 26.34 5.82
CA VAL A 327 -6.16 27.10 6.69
C VAL A 327 -5.65 28.53 6.86
N ASP A 328 -6.50 29.52 6.57
CA ASP A 328 -6.14 30.93 6.72
C ASP A 328 -5.76 31.23 8.19
N PRO A 329 -4.60 31.88 8.42
CA PRO A 329 -4.12 32.12 9.77
C PRO A 329 -4.92 33.22 10.49
N VAL A 330 -5.25 32.96 11.75
CA VAL A 330 -5.85 33.95 12.67
C VAL A 330 -4.83 34.33 13.72
N HIS A 331 -4.77 35.62 14.08
CA HIS A 331 -3.82 36.16 15.06
C HIS A 331 -4.21 35.84 16.51
N HIS A 332 -4.41 34.56 16.82
CA HIS A 332 -4.72 34.07 18.17
C HIS A 332 -3.70 33.02 18.61
N ALA A 333 -3.30 33.06 19.89
CA ALA A 333 -2.29 32.14 20.41
C ALA A 333 -2.72 30.67 20.28
N ASP A 334 -4.00 30.39 20.54
CA ASP A 334 -4.55 29.02 20.48
C ASP A 334 -4.50 28.43 19.07
N TYR A 335 -4.66 29.26 18.02
CA TYR A 335 -4.51 28.84 16.63
C TYR A 335 -3.08 28.36 16.37
N TYR A 336 -2.07 29.16 16.74
CA TYR A 336 -0.68 28.78 16.52
C TYR A 336 -0.27 27.56 17.35
N ILE A 337 -0.74 27.46 18.60
CA ILE A 337 -0.49 26.27 19.45
C ILE A 337 -1.03 25.02 18.75
N THR A 338 -2.28 25.05 18.29
CA THR A 338 -2.93 23.92 17.60
C THR A 338 -2.24 23.58 16.28
N PHE A 339 -1.86 24.60 15.50
CA PHE A 339 -1.15 24.45 14.24
C PHE A 339 0.21 23.78 14.43
N PHE A 340 1.04 24.28 15.35
CA PHE A 340 2.36 23.71 15.62
C PHE A 340 2.28 22.34 16.29
N ALA A 341 1.28 22.10 17.13
CA ALA A 341 1.00 20.77 17.68
C ALA A 341 0.63 19.77 16.58
N GLY A 342 -0.14 20.20 15.58
CA GLY A 342 -0.44 19.43 14.36
C GLY A 342 0.83 19.06 13.60
N VAL A 343 1.65 20.04 13.23
CA VAL A 343 2.91 19.80 12.50
C VAL A 343 3.84 18.86 13.28
N LEU A 344 4.02 19.10 14.58
CA LEU A 344 4.86 18.27 15.44
C LEU A 344 4.34 16.83 15.55
N SER A 345 3.02 16.65 15.64
CA SER A 345 2.41 15.33 15.66
C SER A 345 2.70 14.55 14.38
N ILE A 346 2.63 15.20 13.22
CA ILE A 346 2.91 14.55 11.94
C ILE A 346 4.37 14.10 11.85
N ILE A 347 5.31 14.96 12.27
CA ILE A 347 6.75 14.62 12.35
C ILE A 347 6.98 13.43 13.30
N MET A 348 6.29 13.40 14.44
CA MET A 348 6.39 12.28 15.38
C MET A 348 5.80 10.98 14.81
N VAL A 349 4.69 11.05 14.07
CA VAL A 349 4.11 9.89 13.38
C VAL A 349 5.02 9.38 12.27
N GLU A 350 5.63 10.27 11.49
CA GLU A 350 6.66 9.94 10.50
C GLU A 350 7.83 9.19 11.16
N TYR A 351 8.35 9.74 12.26
CA TYR A 351 9.43 9.12 13.01
C TYR A 351 9.04 7.72 13.51
N LEU A 352 7.85 7.57 14.10
CA LEU A 352 7.34 6.28 14.56
C LEU A 352 7.14 5.28 13.42
N HIS A 353 6.74 5.74 12.23
CA HIS A 353 6.60 4.89 11.04
C HIS A 353 7.95 4.28 10.64
N PHE A 354 8.96 5.12 10.41
CA PHE A 354 10.28 4.64 10.00
C PHE A 354 10.99 3.85 11.10
N LEU A 355 10.68 4.11 12.37
CA LEU A 355 11.14 3.27 13.47
C LEU A 355 10.49 1.87 13.47
N SER A 356 9.26 1.76 12.96
CA SER A 356 8.49 0.51 12.92
C SER A 356 8.78 -0.35 11.69
N SER A 357 9.42 0.21 10.66
CA SER A 357 9.69 -0.47 9.38
C SER A 357 11.20 -0.64 9.14
N PRO A 358 11.71 -1.87 9.00
CA PRO A 358 13.13 -2.11 8.75
C PRO A 358 13.54 -1.60 7.37
N HIS A 359 14.77 -1.07 7.27
CA HIS A 359 15.32 -0.59 6.01
C HIS A 359 15.92 -1.73 5.17
N ASP A 360 16.46 -2.77 5.81
CA ASP A 360 16.99 -3.94 5.12
C ASP A 360 15.87 -4.82 4.51
N PRO A 361 15.88 -5.04 3.18
CA PRO A 361 14.96 -5.96 2.51
C PRO A 361 14.93 -7.37 3.10
N ASP A 362 16.04 -7.87 3.63
CA ASP A 362 16.12 -9.23 4.17
C ASP A 362 15.39 -9.40 5.51
N HIS A 363 15.27 -8.31 6.28
CA HIS A 363 14.51 -8.27 7.54
C HIS A 363 13.05 -7.83 7.35
N HIS A 364 12.68 -7.43 6.14
CA HIS A 364 11.34 -6.91 5.85
C HIS A 364 10.26 -8.00 5.79
N ALA A 365 9.02 -7.65 6.16
CA ALA A 365 7.90 -8.57 6.24
C ALA A 365 7.60 -9.25 4.89
N LEU A 366 7.76 -8.48 3.80
CA LEU A 366 7.59 -8.94 2.42
C LEU A 366 8.55 -10.06 2.01
N ARG A 367 9.73 -10.17 2.65
CA ARG A 367 10.75 -11.17 2.34
C ARG A 367 10.65 -12.37 3.26
N ARG A 368 10.40 -12.13 4.55
CA ARG A 368 10.52 -13.12 5.60
C ARG A 368 9.47 -14.24 5.51
N ASN A 369 8.18 -13.87 5.43
CA ASN A 369 7.09 -14.83 5.35
C ASN A 369 5.88 -14.23 4.63
N ILE A 370 5.06 -15.11 4.06
CA ILE A 370 3.89 -14.69 3.27
C ILE A 370 2.80 -14.04 4.15
N TYR A 371 2.61 -14.54 5.37
CA TYR A 371 1.64 -14.00 6.32
C TYR A 371 1.98 -12.58 6.75
N GLY A 372 3.25 -12.30 7.04
CA GLY A 372 3.76 -10.97 7.36
C GLY A 372 3.65 -10.04 6.15
N ALA A 373 3.89 -10.53 4.93
CA ALA A 373 3.67 -9.76 3.72
C ALA A 373 2.20 -9.32 3.55
N ILE A 374 1.24 -10.23 3.79
CA ILE A 374 -0.20 -9.94 3.75
C ILE A 374 -0.60 -8.97 4.85
N LEU A 375 -0.15 -9.23 6.09
CA LEU A 375 -0.43 -8.41 7.25
C LEU A 375 0.10 -6.98 7.03
N HIS A 376 1.35 -6.85 6.63
CA HIS A 376 1.98 -5.56 6.28
C HIS A 376 1.17 -4.83 5.21
N THR A 377 0.89 -5.47 4.08
CA THR A 377 0.19 -4.84 2.95
C THR A 377 -1.21 -4.38 3.33
N THR A 378 -1.94 -5.19 4.10
CA THR A 378 -3.29 -4.85 4.56
C THR A 378 -3.26 -3.72 5.58
N THR A 379 -2.34 -3.76 6.53
CA THR A 379 -2.16 -2.71 7.53
C THR A 379 -1.78 -1.39 6.91
N MET A 380 -0.93 -1.40 5.87
CA MET A 380 -0.59 -0.18 5.12
C MET A 380 -1.82 0.49 4.50
N MET A 381 -2.87 -0.27 4.17
CA MET A 381 -4.12 0.32 3.68
C MET A 381 -4.82 1.16 4.74
N PHE A 382 -5.10 0.55 5.88
CA PHE A 382 -5.75 1.24 7.00
C PHE A 382 -4.89 2.35 7.58
N TYR A 383 -3.57 2.15 7.64
CA TYR A 383 -2.62 3.14 8.10
C TYR A 383 -2.69 4.41 7.23
N SER A 384 -2.59 4.25 5.91
CA SER A 384 -2.66 5.38 4.97
C SER A 384 -3.99 6.13 5.06
N ALA A 385 -5.11 5.39 5.15
CA ALA A 385 -6.44 5.97 5.34
C ALA A 385 -6.50 6.81 6.63
N SER A 386 -5.98 6.26 7.73
CA SER A 386 -5.99 6.94 9.04
C SER A 386 -5.12 8.20 9.07
N LEU A 387 -4.02 8.25 8.30
CA LEU A 387 -3.20 9.46 8.17
C LEU A 387 -3.95 10.62 7.52
N ILE A 388 -4.76 10.34 6.49
CA ILE A 388 -5.60 11.35 5.83
C ILE A 388 -6.69 11.83 6.79
N VAL A 389 -7.37 10.91 7.49
CA VAL A 389 -8.40 11.28 8.47
C VAL A 389 -7.80 12.12 9.60
N LEU A 390 -6.58 11.79 10.05
CA LEU A 390 -5.86 12.57 11.05
C LEU A 390 -5.57 13.99 10.54
N GLY A 391 -5.12 14.15 9.30
CA GLY A 391 -4.88 15.46 8.68
C GLY A 391 -6.15 16.29 8.53
N ALA A 392 -7.22 15.67 8.05
CA ALA A 392 -8.53 16.30 7.96
C ALA A 392 -9.04 16.73 9.34
N SER A 393 -8.86 15.92 10.38
CA SER A 393 -9.27 16.25 11.74
C SER A 393 -8.51 17.46 12.30
N TYR A 394 -7.20 17.57 12.06
CA TYR A 394 -6.43 18.74 12.44
C TYR A 394 -6.86 20.01 11.71
N LYS A 395 -7.16 19.89 10.41
CA LYS A 395 -7.72 21.00 9.62
C LYS A 395 -9.06 21.47 10.20
N MET A 396 -9.94 20.55 10.61
CA MET A 396 -11.18 20.89 11.30
C MET A 396 -10.95 21.57 12.66
N LEU A 397 -9.98 21.09 13.45
CA LEU A 397 -9.61 21.72 14.73
C LEU A 397 -9.19 23.18 14.54
N LEU A 398 -8.43 23.49 13.48
CA LEU A 398 -8.05 24.85 13.15
C LEU A 398 -9.25 25.69 12.71
N TYR A 399 -10.16 25.13 11.90
CA TYR A 399 -11.37 25.86 11.50
C TYR A 399 -12.27 26.22 12.68
N GLU A 400 -12.40 25.37 13.71
CA GLU A 400 -13.14 25.74 14.93
C GLU A 400 -12.59 27.00 15.59
N LEU A 401 -11.25 27.12 15.67
CA LEU A 401 -10.60 28.29 16.25
C LEU A 401 -10.76 29.54 15.38
N VAL A 402 -10.90 29.38 14.06
CA VAL A 402 -11.22 30.48 13.15
C VAL A 402 -12.67 30.95 13.38
N TYR A 403 -13.62 30.04 13.50
CA TYR A 403 -15.04 30.36 13.71
C TYR A 403 -15.31 31.01 15.07
N GLU A 404 -14.73 30.49 16.15
CA GLU A 404 -14.93 31.03 17.52
C GLU A 404 -14.51 32.51 17.63
N HIS A 405 -13.51 32.92 16.86
CA HIS A 405 -13.03 34.31 16.88
C HIS A 405 -13.99 35.29 16.19
N ASP A 406 -14.66 34.86 15.13
CA ASP A 406 -15.55 35.73 14.34
C ASP A 406 -16.86 36.05 15.09
N ASP A 407 -17.35 35.14 15.94
CA ASP A 407 -18.60 35.33 16.69
C ASP A 407 -18.44 36.26 17.91
N GLY A 408 -17.21 36.43 18.42
CA GLY A 408 -16.93 37.20 19.63
C GLY A 408 -17.01 38.73 19.48
N TYR A 409 -16.83 39.25 18.26
CA TYR A 409 -16.96 40.68 17.97
C TYR A 409 -18.31 40.93 17.33
N GLY A 410 -19.33 41.21 18.15
CA GLY A 410 -20.71 41.52 17.74
C GLY A 410 -20.89 42.75 16.81
N GLU A 411 -19.80 43.29 16.26
CA GLU A 411 -19.85 44.17 15.09
C GLU A 411 -19.95 43.31 13.83
N SER A 412 -21.18 43.04 13.42
CA SER A 412 -21.51 42.45 12.13
C SER A 412 -20.90 43.29 11.01
N HIS A 413 -19.67 42.96 10.60
CA HIS A 413 -19.06 43.50 9.39
C HIS A 413 -19.48 42.63 8.20
N PRO A 414 -20.47 43.06 7.40
CA PRO A 414 -21.00 42.26 6.29
C PRO A 414 -19.97 41.95 5.21
N ASP A 415 -18.86 42.69 5.12
CA ASP A 415 -17.86 42.52 4.05
C ASP A 415 -16.90 41.33 4.24
N ARG A 416 -16.54 40.96 5.48
CA ARG A 416 -15.63 39.82 5.72
C ARG A 416 -16.31 38.46 5.52
N ARG A 417 -17.63 38.41 5.74
CA ARG A 417 -18.44 37.24 5.42
C ARG A 417 -18.32 36.85 3.95
N SER A 418 -18.03 37.78 3.02
CA SER A 418 -17.96 37.50 1.57
C SER A 418 -16.73 36.72 1.08
N VAL A 419 -15.64 36.65 1.86
CA VAL A 419 -14.42 35.90 1.50
C VAL A 419 -14.50 34.49 2.07
N LEU A 420 -14.90 34.36 3.34
CA LEU A 420 -15.23 33.07 3.93
C LEU A 420 -16.42 32.46 3.21
N GLU A 421 -17.46 33.24 2.89
CA GLU A 421 -18.55 32.82 2.02
C GLU A 421 -18.05 32.41 0.66
N ARG A 422 -16.93 32.89 0.12
CA ARG A 422 -16.40 32.50 -1.20
C ARG A 422 -15.63 31.18 -1.18
N VAL A 423 -14.84 30.94 -0.13
CA VAL A 423 -14.20 29.64 0.14
C VAL A 423 -15.27 28.61 0.47
N VAL A 424 -16.20 28.99 1.34
CA VAL A 424 -17.42 28.26 1.63
C VAL A 424 -18.35 28.25 0.40
N PHE A 425 -18.30 29.18 -0.57
CA PHE A 425 -19.17 29.22 -1.77
C PHE A 425 -18.72 28.16 -2.75
N PHE A 426 -17.41 27.99 -2.93
CA PHE A 426 -16.87 26.86 -3.69
C PHE A 426 -17.18 25.52 -3.00
N GLN A 427 -17.37 25.48 -1.67
CA GLN A 427 -17.89 24.32 -0.95
C GLN A 427 -19.45 24.22 -0.94
N ARG A 428 -20.19 25.34 -0.96
CA ARG A 428 -21.67 25.46 -0.84
C ARG A 428 -22.38 25.34 -2.17
N THR A 429 -21.76 25.74 -3.28
CA THR A 429 -22.35 25.59 -4.62
C THR A 429 -22.37 24.13 -5.10
N LEU A 430 -21.84 23.19 -4.32
CA LEU A 430 -21.82 21.76 -4.63
C LEU A 430 -22.66 20.86 -3.69
N ALA A 431 -23.20 21.37 -2.58
CA ALA A 431 -24.07 20.60 -1.68
C ALA A 431 -25.21 21.48 -1.14
N GLY A 432 -26.40 21.33 -1.71
CA GLY A 432 -27.60 22.11 -1.42
C GLY A 432 -28.29 21.78 -0.09
N ALA A 433 -27.56 21.38 0.95
CA ALA A 433 -28.14 21.01 2.24
C ALA A 433 -27.73 22.02 3.32
N SER A 434 -28.57 23.04 3.54
CA SER A 434 -28.54 23.84 4.76
C SER A 434 -29.11 23.00 5.90
N SER A 435 -28.31 22.08 6.46
CA SER A 435 -28.74 21.32 7.64
C SER A 435 -28.66 22.21 8.89
N PRO A 436 -29.77 22.47 9.59
CA PRO A 436 -29.78 23.27 10.82
C PRO A 436 -29.01 22.61 11.98
N ALA A 437 -28.54 21.37 11.82
CA ALA A 437 -27.71 20.66 12.80
C ALA A 437 -26.25 21.15 12.86
N LEU A 438 -25.82 22.02 11.94
CA LEU A 438 -24.46 22.58 11.90
C LEU A 438 -24.23 23.76 12.86
N ASP A 439 -25.30 24.32 13.43
CA ASP A 439 -25.21 25.49 14.33
C ASP A 439 -24.82 25.12 15.77
N ASP A 440 -24.87 23.84 16.16
CA ASP A 440 -24.43 23.40 17.50
C ASP A 440 -22.92 23.18 17.54
N THR A 441 -22.20 24.17 18.08
CA THR A 441 -20.74 24.15 18.26
C THR A 441 -20.28 22.98 19.14
N GLU A 442 -21.05 22.61 20.18
CA GLU A 442 -20.66 21.51 21.08
C GLU A 442 -20.69 20.18 20.33
N TYR A 443 -21.77 19.94 19.57
CA TYR A 443 -21.90 18.74 18.74
C TYR A 443 -20.79 18.65 17.69
N ARG A 444 -20.45 19.77 17.04
CA ARG A 444 -19.39 19.85 16.03
C ARG A 444 -18.01 19.55 16.63
N GLN A 445 -17.65 20.18 17.74
CA GLN A 445 -16.38 19.92 18.44
C GLN A 445 -16.27 18.46 18.89
N LYS A 446 -17.36 17.87 19.43
CA LYS A 446 -17.39 16.47 19.84
C LYS A 446 -17.13 15.52 18.67
N ARG A 447 -17.68 15.81 17.49
CA ARG A 447 -17.43 15.02 16.26
C ARG A 447 -15.98 15.09 15.82
N ILE A 448 -15.40 16.30 15.81
CA ILE A 448 -14.00 16.50 15.46
C ILE A 448 -13.11 15.74 16.44
N ALA A 449 -13.44 15.77 17.74
CA ALA A 449 -12.70 15.04 18.76
C ALA A 449 -12.73 13.52 18.53
N ILE A 450 -13.88 12.95 18.14
CA ILE A 450 -14.02 11.53 17.79
C ILE A 450 -13.18 11.18 16.57
N LEU A 451 -13.23 11.97 15.50
CA LEU A 451 -12.43 11.75 14.29
C LEU A 451 -10.93 11.81 14.58
N PHE A 452 -10.49 12.82 15.31
CA PHE A 452 -9.10 13.00 15.72
C PHE A 452 -8.60 11.81 16.55
N SER A 453 -9.31 11.49 17.62
CA SER A 453 -8.85 10.47 18.57
C SER A 453 -8.97 9.06 17.98
N GLY A 454 -10.02 8.81 17.20
CA GLY A 454 -10.20 7.55 16.49
C GLY A 454 -9.14 7.31 15.42
N SER A 455 -8.83 8.32 14.60
CA SER A 455 -7.75 8.19 13.59
C SER A 455 -6.38 8.01 14.23
N MET A 456 -6.05 8.76 15.29
CA MET A 456 -4.81 8.58 16.05
C MET A 456 -4.69 7.15 16.63
N ALA A 457 -5.78 6.62 17.20
CA ALA A 457 -5.80 5.26 17.72
C ALA A 457 -5.57 4.21 16.61
N ILE A 458 -6.17 4.40 15.43
CA ILE A 458 -5.96 3.51 14.27
C ILE A 458 -4.50 3.58 13.79
N VAL A 459 -3.91 4.77 13.70
CA VAL A 459 -2.48 4.98 13.38
C VAL A 459 -1.62 4.12 14.31
N TRP A 460 -1.89 4.14 15.62
CA TRP A 460 -1.11 3.38 16.60
C TRP A 460 -1.29 1.87 16.49
N ILE A 461 -2.54 1.40 16.33
CA ILE A 461 -2.83 -0.02 16.10
C ILE A 461 -2.09 -0.49 14.85
N CYS A 462 -2.09 0.31 13.78
CA CYS A 462 -1.39 -0.02 12.56
C CYS A 462 0.13 -0.11 12.76
N LEU A 463 0.74 0.82 13.50
CA LEU A 463 2.17 0.76 13.83
C LEU A 463 2.53 -0.51 14.62
N ASP A 464 1.72 -0.88 15.61
CA ASP A 464 1.91 -2.13 16.37
C ASP A 464 1.80 -3.38 15.47
N ILE A 465 0.82 -3.38 14.55
CA ILE A 465 0.65 -4.49 13.59
C ILE A 465 1.80 -4.52 12.58
N LEU A 466 2.35 -3.38 12.15
CA LEU A 466 3.52 -3.34 11.26
C LEU A 466 4.75 -3.95 11.95
N ILE A 467 5.03 -3.56 13.21
CA ILE A 467 6.09 -4.16 14.02
C ILE A 467 5.91 -5.69 14.11
N LEU A 468 4.67 -6.14 14.38
CA LEU A 468 4.32 -7.55 14.42
C LEU A 468 4.54 -8.24 13.06
N ALA A 469 4.21 -7.59 11.95
CA ALA A 469 4.38 -8.14 10.61
C ALA A 469 5.87 -8.34 10.25
N HIS A 470 6.74 -7.41 10.65
CA HIS A 470 8.19 -7.49 10.40
C HIS A 470 8.87 -8.56 11.26
N HIS A 471 8.61 -8.56 12.57
CA HIS A 471 9.30 -9.47 13.47
C HIS A 471 8.65 -10.86 13.54
N GLY A 472 7.35 -10.96 13.36
CA GLY A 472 6.57 -12.17 13.63
C GLY A 472 6.32 -12.39 15.12
N TRP A 473 5.19 -13.01 15.44
CA TRP A 473 4.75 -13.24 16.82
C TRP A 473 5.76 -14.05 17.65
N GLU A 474 6.28 -15.15 17.08
CA GLU A 474 7.21 -16.04 17.78
C GLU A 474 8.52 -15.35 18.18
N ASN A 475 9.08 -14.53 17.29
CA ASN A 475 10.29 -13.78 17.58
C ASN A 475 10.05 -12.68 18.61
N LEU A 476 8.88 -12.02 18.58
CA LEU A 476 8.54 -11.04 19.61
C LEU A 476 8.38 -11.71 20.98
N CYS A 477 7.73 -12.86 21.05
CA CYS A 477 7.64 -13.64 22.28
C CYS A 477 9.01 -14.14 22.76
N ALA A 478 9.88 -14.58 21.85
CA ALA A 478 11.24 -15.00 22.19
C ALA A 478 12.09 -13.81 22.68
N ALA A 479 12.04 -12.67 21.98
CA ALA A 479 12.73 -11.44 22.37
C ALA A 479 12.25 -10.94 23.73
N TRP A 480 10.95 -11.05 24.02
CA TRP A 480 10.39 -10.73 25.34
C TRP A 480 10.95 -11.66 26.42
N LYS A 481 10.92 -12.99 26.20
CA LYS A 481 11.48 -13.97 27.15
C LYS A 481 12.98 -13.78 27.41
N GLU A 482 13.72 -13.36 26.38
CA GLU A 482 15.17 -13.13 26.45
C GLU A 482 15.56 -11.70 26.87
N SER A 483 14.58 -10.82 27.09
CA SER A 483 14.83 -9.43 27.49
C SER A 483 15.51 -9.36 28.86
N ARG A 484 16.28 -8.28 29.09
CA ARG A 484 16.98 -8.08 30.37
C ARG A 484 16.02 -7.96 31.56
N SER A 485 14.80 -7.49 31.30
CA SER A 485 13.73 -7.36 32.28
C SER A 485 12.36 -7.58 31.61
N PRO A 486 11.83 -8.82 31.57
CA PRO A 486 10.55 -9.12 30.93
C PRO A 486 9.38 -8.42 31.59
N VAL A 487 9.49 -8.09 32.89
CA VAL A 487 8.49 -7.32 33.63
C VAL A 487 8.41 -5.89 33.09
N LEU A 488 9.55 -5.22 32.88
CA LEU A 488 9.57 -3.85 32.35
C LEU A 488 9.08 -3.79 30.90
N VAL A 489 9.43 -4.78 30.06
CA VAL A 489 8.89 -4.89 28.70
C VAL A 489 7.38 -5.08 28.73
N GLY A 490 6.88 -5.96 29.61
CA GLY A 490 5.44 -6.15 29.81
C GLY A 490 4.73 -4.88 30.28
N MET A 491 5.32 -4.14 31.23
CA MET A 491 4.80 -2.84 31.68
C MET A 491 4.79 -1.81 30.56
N ALA A 492 5.85 -1.72 29.76
CA ALA A 492 5.91 -0.80 28.63
C ALA A 492 4.82 -1.12 27.59
N GLN A 493 4.63 -2.40 27.26
CA GLN A 493 3.57 -2.84 26.35
C GLN A 493 2.17 -2.54 26.90
N MET A 494 1.93 -2.82 28.19
CA MET A 494 0.67 -2.43 28.86
C MET A 494 0.45 -0.92 28.85
N GLY A 495 1.54 -0.14 29.00
CA GLY A 495 1.52 1.31 28.86
C GLY A 495 1.02 1.77 27.49
N ARG A 496 1.51 1.15 26.40
CA ARG A 496 1.04 1.45 25.03
C ARG A 496 -0.46 1.21 24.88
N TRP A 497 -0.94 0.03 25.31
CA TRP A 497 -2.37 -0.32 25.26
C TRP A 497 -3.21 0.60 26.14
N SER A 498 -2.70 1.03 27.29
CA SER A 498 -3.37 1.97 28.18
C SER A 498 -3.52 3.34 27.53
N LEU A 499 -2.46 3.84 26.86
CA LEU A 499 -2.52 5.08 26.08
C LEU A 499 -3.53 4.96 24.94
N LEU A 500 -3.56 3.83 24.23
CA LEU A 500 -4.53 3.59 23.15
C LEU A 500 -5.97 3.67 23.66
N ILE A 501 -6.30 2.95 24.75
CA ILE A 501 -7.63 2.96 25.35
C ILE A 501 -7.99 4.36 25.84
N TRP A 502 -7.02 5.09 26.40
CA TRP A 502 -7.19 6.47 26.81
C TRP A 502 -7.50 7.40 25.63
N PHE A 503 -6.81 7.27 24.50
CA PHE A 503 -7.13 8.04 23.29
C PHE A 503 -8.54 7.75 22.77
N VAL A 504 -8.95 6.48 22.73
CA VAL A 504 -10.30 6.12 22.28
C VAL A 504 -11.39 6.73 23.17
N SER A 505 -11.12 6.90 24.47
CA SER A 505 -12.07 7.52 25.42
C SER A 505 -11.93 9.04 25.53
N LEU A 506 -10.83 9.63 25.03
CA LEU A 506 -10.53 11.06 25.11
C LEU A 506 -11.66 12.00 24.66
N PRO A 507 -12.42 11.71 23.57
CA PRO A 507 -13.53 12.57 23.13
C PRO A 507 -14.68 12.71 24.13
N GLN A 508 -14.75 11.83 25.15
CA GLN A 508 -15.75 11.93 26.22
C GLN A 508 -15.40 13.00 27.26
N TYR A 509 -14.12 13.40 27.33
CA TYR A 509 -13.59 14.28 28.36
C TYR A 509 -13.10 15.61 27.81
N VAL A 510 -12.57 15.61 26.58
CA VAL A 510 -11.96 16.79 25.96
C VAL A 510 -12.49 16.94 24.54
N THR A 511 -13.13 18.08 24.29
CA THR A 511 -13.58 18.51 22.95
C THR A 511 -12.90 19.81 22.50
N GLU A 512 -12.26 20.55 23.42
CA GLU A 512 -11.56 21.79 23.11
C GLU A 512 -10.39 21.55 22.15
N PRO A 513 -10.32 22.24 20.98
CA PRO A 513 -9.34 21.94 19.95
C PRO A 513 -7.87 22.06 20.40
N LYS A 514 -7.56 23.10 21.17
CA LYS A 514 -6.22 23.32 21.72
C LYS A 514 -5.78 22.19 22.64
N LEU A 515 -6.64 21.84 23.60
CA LEU A 515 -6.29 20.80 24.57
C LEU A 515 -6.15 19.44 23.87
N LEU A 516 -7.03 19.16 22.91
CA LEU A 516 -7.01 17.91 22.16
C LEU A 516 -5.71 17.74 21.35
N SER A 517 -5.27 18.79 20.64
CA SER A 517 -4.02 18.76 19.86
C SER A 517 -2.77 18.60 20.75
N LEU A 518 -2.72 19.29 21.89
CA LEU A 518 -1.63 19.15 22.86
C LEU A 518 -1.58 17.75 23.48
N LEU A 519 -2.73 17.18 23.84
CA LEU A 519 -2.83 15.82 24.34
C LEU A 519 -2.41 14.80 23.27
N GLY A 520 -2.70 15.08 22.00
CA GLY A 520 -2.16 14.36 20.82
C GLY A 520 -0.64 14.25 20.83
N VAL A 521 0.05 15.40 20.93
CA VAL A 521 1.52 15.47 20.98
C VAL A 521 2.08 14.74 22.20
N ILE A 522 1.49 14.95 23.39
CA ILE A 522 1.93 14.28 24.62
C ILE A 522 1.78 12.76 24.49
N GLY A 523 0.67 12.31 23.90
CA GLY A 523 0.43 10.91 23.58
C GLY A 523 1.50 10.31 22.68
N LEU A 524 1.82 10.98 21.58
CA LEU A 524 2.86 10.56 20.65
C LEU A 524 4.24 10.53 21.29
N LEU A 525 4.58 11.54 22.10
CA LEU A 525 5.82 11.56 22.87
C LEU A 525 5.90 10.38 23.84
N GLY A 526 4.82 10.11 24.57
CA GLY A 526 4.69 8.94 25.44
C GLY A 526 4.92 7.64 24.68
N GLN A 527 4.34 7.51 23.49
CA GLN A 527 4.51 6.34 22.63
C GLN A 527 5.96 6.16 22.15
N ILE A 528 6.62 7.25 21.76
CA ILE A 528 8.04 7.24 21.38
C ILE A 528 8.91 6.76 22.56
N VAL A 529 8.68 7.31 23.76
CA VAL A 529 9.44 6.93 24.96
C VAL A 529 9.21 5.46 25.31
N LEU A 530 7.96 4.99 25.29
CA LEU A 530 7.65 3.57 25.54
C LEU A 530 8.32 2.65 24.52
N GLN A 531 8.32 3.04 23.24
CA GLN A 531 9.01 2.29 22.19
C GLN A 531 10.53 2.27 22.40
N MET A 532 11.16 3.39 22.77
CA MET A 532 12.59 3.44 23.11
C MET A 532 12.93 2.54 24.32
N ILE A 533 12.08 2.53 25.34
CA ILE A 533 12.23 1.62 26.49
C ILE A 533 12.18 0.16 26.02
N MET A 534 11.25 -0.19 25.13
CA MET A 534 11.17 -1.55 24.59
C MET A 534 12.42 -1.93 23.78
N TYR A 535 12.95 -1.03 22.95
CA TYR A 535 14.19 -1.29 22.20
C TYR A 535 15.39 -1.50 23.12
N THR A 536 15.59 -0.61 24.09
CA THR A 536 16.73 -0.69 25.03
C THR A 536 16.70 -1.94 25.92
N LEU A 537 15.52 -2.47 26.23
CA LEU A 537 15.37 -3.69 27.04
C LEU A 537 15.49 -4.99 26.23
N CYS A 538 15.38 -4.92 24.90
CA CYS A 538 15.42 -6.04 23.97
C CYS A 538 16.65 -5.96 23.04
N PRO A 539 17.88 -6.16 23.57
CA PRO A 539 19.12 -5.91 22.82
C PRO A 539 19.34 -6.82 21.61
N LYS A 540 18.63 -7.95 21.52
CA LYS A 540 18.65 -8.85 20.34
C LYS A 540 17.71 -8.40 19.21
N ASN A 541 17.12 -7.21 19.31
CA ASN A 541 16.30 -6.69 18.22
C ASN A 541 17.19 -6.50 16.97
N PRO A 542 16.84 -7.07 15.81
CA PRO A 542 17.62 -6.93 14.58
C PRO A 542 17.91 -5.46 14.20
N VAL A 543 17.08 -4.50 14.64
CA VAL A 543 17.32 -3.06 14.45
C VAL A 543 18.66 -2.61 15.06
N HIS A 544 19.06 -3.15 16.22
CA HIS A 544 20.37 -2.82 16.80
C HIS A 544 21.54 -3.35 15.96
N LYS A 545 21.35 -4.40 15.16
CA LYS A 545 22.39 -4.86 14.24
C LYS A 545 22.62 -3.86 13.11
N GLU A 546 21.57 -3.23 12.58
CA GLU A 546 21.72 -2.20 11.56
C GLU A 546 22.48 -0.98 12.13
N GLU A 547 22.13 -0.52 13.33
CA GLU A 547 22.84 0.59 13.97
C GLU A 547 24.31 0.24 14.27
N GLU A 548 24.56 -1.00 14.71
CA GLU A 548 25.92 -1.51 14.90
C GLU A 548 26.69 -1.61 13.57
N GLU A 549 26.03 -2.01 12.47
CA GLU A 549 26.62 -2.04 11.13
C GLU A 549 26.89 -0.64 10.58
N ILE A 550 25.96 0.30 10.73
CA ILE A 550 26.13 1.71 10.35
C ILE A 550 27.32 2.31 11.13
N ASN A 551 27.40 2.06 12.43
CA ASN A 551 28.52 2.50 13.25
C ASN A 551 29.83 1.85 12.80
N ARG A 552 29.84 0.55 12.46
CA ARG A 552 31.02 -0.13 11.89
C ARG A 552 31.44 0.45 10.55
N VAL A 553 30.50 0.78 9.67
CA VAL A 553 30.78 1.41 8.36
C VAL A 553 31.30 2.83 8.54
N LEU A 554 30.72 3.63 9.45
CA LEU A 554 31.21 4.96 9.83
C LEU A 554 32.61 4.90 10.43
N GLU A 555 32.87 3.95 11.33
CA GLU A 555 34.20 3.71 11.89
C GLU A 555 35.22 3.34 10.80
N TYR A 556 34.85 2.45 9.87
CA TYR A 556 35.71 2.09 8.73
C TYR A 556 35.97 3.27 7.79
N ALA A 557 34.95 4.05 7.45
CA ALA A 557 35.08 5.26 6.63
C ALA A 557 35.99 6.30 7.32
N ASN A 558 35.79 6.52 8.62
CA ASN A 558 36.63 7.42 9.42
C ASN A 558 38.07 6.92 9.56
N ALA A 559 38.29 5.60 9.64
CA ALA A 559 39.63 5.01 9.62
C ALA A 559 40.32 5.24 8.27
N ARG A 560 39.60 5.05 7.16
CA ARG A 560 40.12 5.28 5.80
C ARG A 560 40.45 6.76 5.56
N LEU A 561 39.61 7.67 6.02
CA LEU A 561 39.87 9.12 5.96
C LEU A 561 41.09 9.53 6.79
N ARG A 562 41.36 8.87 7.93
CA ARG A 562 42.58 9.10 8.73
C ARG A 562 43.84 8.68 7.97
N VAL A 563 43.81 7.54 7.27
CA VAL A 563 44.94 7.10 6.43
C VAL A 563 45.24 8.11 5.33
N ILE A 564 44.21 8.60 4.64
CA ILE A 564 44.35 9.62 3.58
C ILE A 564 44.89 10.95 4.12
N LYS A 565 44.50 11.36 5.34
CA LYS A 565 45.03 12.59 5.96
C LYS A 565 46.48 12.46 6.41
N SER A 566 46.98 11.24 6.63
CA SER A 566 48.37 10.98 7.06
C SER A 566 49.35 10.74 5.91
N SER A 567 48.85 10.57 4.68
CA SER A 567 49.61 10.49 3.43
C SER A 567 49.65 11.83 2.74
#